data_AF-A0AAV1QES5-F1
#
_entry.id   AF-A0AAV1QES5-F1
#
_cell.length_a   1.000
_cell.length_b   1.000
_cell.length_c   1.000
_cell.angle_alpha   90.00
_cell.angle_beta   90.00
_cell.angle_gamma   90.00
#
_symmetry.space_group_name_H-M   'P 1'
#
loop_
_entity.id
_entity.type
_entity.pdbx_description
1 polymer ?
#
loop_
_entity_poly.entity_id
_entity_poly.type
_entity_poly.pdbx_seq_one_letter_code
_entity_poly.pdbx_strand_id
1 'polypeptide(L)'
;VNHSYRLNDSQLTAWVAVEKEGLVRFGHCTCMAGLGEVCSHVSAILYALLAAVNKLSGTACTDKACSWNEPSMAAIRTVGYAEGSQIGFTKAQRKRSADGCGDLPPVKIPPPTPDECTTLYSMLHSSEGTEKQPVKSSIFSVIPGHAKRYIPRAVQLNIPAPLSQMYKPQHRSLSHQELQAKSEEVFTGLSITEEQ
;
A
#
# COMPACT_ATOMS: atom_id res chain seq x y z
N VAL A 1 12.48 27.82 14.37
CA VAL A 1 13.00 27.06 13.19
C VAL A 1 14.51 26.96 13.36
N ASN A 2 15.13 25.78 13.21
CA ASN A 2 16.58 25.65 13.44
C ASN A 2 17.33 25.68 12.10
N HIS A 3 18.44 26.40 12.03
CA HIS A 3 19.33 26.39 10.88
C HIS A 3 19.97 25.01 10.73
N SER A 4 19.54 24.18 9.77
CA SER A 4 20.28 22.98 9.32
C SER A 4 21.03 22.22 10.44
N TYR A 5 20.37 21.98 11.58
CA TYR A 5 20.92 21.31 12.77
C TYR A 5 22.13 21.97 13.48
N ARG A 6 22.43 23.25 13.23
CA ARG A 6 23.41 24.02 14.01
C ARG A 6 22.80 24.48 15.33
N LEU A 7 23.05 23.70 16.38
CA LEU A 7 22.48 23.93 17.72
C LEU A 7 23.03 25.17 18.44
N ASN A 8 24.15 25.73 17.96
CA ASN A 8 24.85 26.84 18.61
C ASN A 8 24.57 28.20 17.95
N ASP A 9 23.88 28.22 16.80
CA ASP A 9 23.47 29.46 16.14
C ASP A 9 22.17 30.00 16.74
N SER A 10 21.96 31.31 16.64
CA SER A 10 20.70 31.93 17.07
C SER A 10 19.51 31.35 16.28
N GLN A 11 18.37 31.22 16.96
CA GLN A 11 17.21 30.60 16.34
C GLN A 11 16.65 31.47 15.22
N LEU A 12 16.24 30.84 14.11
CA LEU A 12 15.60 31.55 13.01
C LEU A 12 14.25 32.09 13.41
N THR A 13 14.04 33.36 13.08
CA THR A 13 12.75 34.03 13.21
C THR A 13 12.02 33.90 11.89
N ALA A 14 10.87 33.24 11.91
CA ALA A 14 9.99 33.08 10.76
C ALA A 14 8.57 33.48 11.17
N TRP A 15 7.91 34.26 10.33
CA TRP A 15 6.59 34.80 10.61
C TRP A 15 5.79 34.96 9.31
N VAL A 16 4.47 34.99 9.43
CA VAL A 16 3.52 35.17 8.33
C VAL A 16 2.44 36.16 8.73
N ALA A 17 2.01 36.99 7.78
CA ALA A 17 0.85 37.84 7.90
C ALA A 17 -0.29 37.25 7.07
N VAL A 18 -1.38 36.93 7.75
CA VAL A 18 -2.57 36.28 7.17
C VAL A 18 -3.80 37.07 7.59
N GLU A 19 -4.72 37.28 6.66
CA GLU A 19 -6.01 37.91 6.92
C GLU A 19 -6.98 36.94 7.60
N LYS A 20 -8.08 37.47 8.15
CA LYS A 20 -9.10 36.66 8.83
C LYS A 20 -9.76 35.67 7.88
N GLU A 21 -9.82 36.01 6.59
CA GLU A 21 -10.39 35.22 5.51
C GLU A 21 -9.43 34.12 5.03
N GLY A 22 -8.22 34.03 5.59
CA GLY A 22 -7.21 33.03 5.22
C GLY A 22 -6.29 33.44 4.06
N LEU A 23 -6.39 34.68 3.57
CA LEU A 23 -5.49 35.20 2.55
C LEU A 23 -4.11 35.50 3.15
N VAL A 24 -3.07 34.88 2.60
CA VAL A 24 -1.67 35.12 2.99
C VAL A 24 -1.18 36.40 2.30
N ARG A 25 -0.82 37.43 3.08
CA ARG A 25 -0.34 38.72 2.57
C ARG A 25 1.16 38.72 2.33
N PHE A 26 1.92 38.25 3.31
CA PHE A 26 3.37 38.18 3.24
C PHE A 26 3.91 37.20 4.28
N GLY A 27 5.11 36.68 4.05
CA GLY A 27 5.80 35.81 4.99
C GLY A 27 7.29 35.99 4.84
N HIS A 28 8.01 35.96 5.95
CA HIS A 28 9.45 36.18 5.97
C HIS A 28 10.14 35.24 6.95
N CYS A 29 11.40 34.94 6.67
CA CYS A 29 12.25 34.16 7.54
C CYS A 29 13.69 34.66 7.45
N THR A 30 14.36 34.80 8.59
CA THR A 30 15.76 35.23 8.67
C THR A 30 16.79 34.21 8.17
N CYS A 31 16.35 33.14 7.51
CA CYS A 31 17.24 32.15 6.92
C CYS A 31 17.78 32.63 5.57
N MET A 32 18.92 32.07 5.14
CA MET A 32 19.56 32.44 3.88
C MET A 32 18.59 32.46 2.68
N ALA A 33 17.70 31.47 2.58
CA ALA A 33 16.68 31.44 1.52
C ALA A 33 15.55 32.47 1.73
N GLY A 34 15.16 32.75 2.97
CA GLY A 34 14.10 33.70 3.30
C GLY A 34 14.52 35.17 3.22
N LEU A 35 15.83 35.44 3.17
CA LEU A 35 16.36 36.76 2.83
C LEU A 35 16.21 37.07 1.32
N GLY A 36 16.14 36.04 0.47
CA GLY A 36 15.91 36.19 -0.97
C GLY A 36 14.44 36.32 -1.35
N GLU A 37 13.55 35.59 -0.67
CA GLU A 37 12.10 35.62 -0.89
C GLU A 37 11.37 34.76 0.18
N VAL A 38 10.67 33.71 -0.24
CA VAL A 38 9.93 32.77 0.60
C VAL A 38 10.70 31.45 0.67
N CYS A 39 10.91 30.95 1.89
CA CYS A 39 11.59 29.67 2.12
C CYS A 39 10.62 28.58 2.59
N SER A 40 11.11 27.34 2.65
CA SER A 40 10.35 26.19 3.18
C SER A 40 9.89 26.38 4.63
N HIS A 41 10.60 27.19 5.43
CA HIS A 41 10.19 27.49 6.80
C HIS A 41 8.90 28.30 6.87
N VAL A 42 8.70 29.25 5.94
CA VAL A 42 7.44 30.00 5.81
C VAL A 42 6.30 29.03 5.43
N SER A 43 6.57 28.12 4.49
CA SER A 43 5.61 27.08 4.09
C SER A 43 5.24 26.16 5.27
N ALA A 44 6.21 25.80 6.11
CA ALA A 44 5.97 24.98 7.29
C ALA A 44 5.05 25.67 8.30
N ILE A 45 5.20 26.99 8.50
CA ILE A 45 4.29 27.77 9.37
C ILE A 45 2.87 27.76 8.78
N LEU A 46 2.71 28.02 7.48
CA LEU A 46 1.41 27.98 6.82
C LEU A 46 0.75 26.60 6.92
N TYR A 47 1.53 25.53 6.77
CA TYR A 47 1.02 24.17 6.91
C TYR A 47 0.59 23.86 8.35
N ALA A 48 1.34 24.33 9.35
CA ALA A 48 0.96 24.20 10.75
C ALA A 48 -0.34 24.97 11.07
N LEU A 49 -0.49 26.18 10.53
CA LEU A 49 -1.73 26.97 10.65
C LEU A 49 -2.91 26.24 9.99
N LEU A 50 -2.74 25.73 8.77
CA LEU A 50 -3.76 24.95 8.08
C LEU A 50 -4.16 23.70 8.86
N ALA A 51 -3.19 22.98 9.43
CA ALA A 51 -3.45 21.81 10.26
C ALA A 51 -4.22 22.17 11.54
N ALA A 52 -3.88 23.29 12.18
CA ALA A 52 -4.59 23.79 13.36
C ALA A 52 -6.04 24.19 13.02
N VAL A 53 -6.24 24.91 11.91
CA VAL A 53 -7.58 25.28 11.43
C VAL A 53 -8.40 24.04 11.08
N ASN A 54 -7.83 23.07 10.36
CA ASN A 54 -8.51 21.82 10.03
C ASN A 54 -8.97 21.07 11.30
N LYS A 55 -8.11 21.01 12.33
CA LYS A 55 -8.45 20.42 13.63
C LYS A 55 -9.61 21.16 14.32
N LEU A 56 -9.62 22.49 14.28
CA LEU A 56 -10.70 23.30 14.85
C LEU A 56 -12.01 23.16 14.07
N SER A 57 -11.95 23.07 12.74
CA SER A 57 -13.10 22.86 11.87
C SER A 57 -13.65 21.42 11.92
N GLY A 58 -13.04 20.53 12.71
CA GLY A 58 -13.50 19.15 12.91
C GLY A 58 -13.44 18.27 11.66
N THR A 59 -12.66 18.67 10.64
CA THR A 59 -12.54 17.90 9.40
C THR A 59 -11.13 17.34 9.31
N ALA A 60 -10.93 16.11 9.78
CA ALA A 60 -9.70 15.38 9.58
C ALA A 60 -9.48 15.08 8.08
N CYS A 61 -8.24 14.80 7.68
CA CYS A 61 -7.95 14.38 6.31
C CYS A 61 -8.68 13.08 5.91
N THR A 62 -9.10 12.27 6.89
CA THR A 62 -9.93 11.08 6.73
C THR A 62 -11.43 11.39 6.61
N ASP A 63 -11.87 12.56 7.10
CA ASP A 63 -13.28 12.98 7.04
C ASP A 63 -13.62 13.58 5.67
N LYS A 64 -12.59 14.01 4.93
CA LYS A 64 -12.73 14.36 3.52
C LYS A 64 -12.80 13.06 2.73
N ALA A 65 -13.87 12.89 1.94
CA ALA A 65 -13.94 11.79 0.99
C ALA A 65 -12.64 11.76 0.18
N CYS A 66 -11.98 10.60 0.13
CA CYS A 66 -10.81 10.40 -0.71
C CYS A 66 -11.25 10.61 -2.17
N SER A 67 -11.01 11.81 -2.70
CA SER A 67 -11.15 12.07 -4.13
C SER A 67 -9.96 11.40 -4.82
N TRP A 68 -10.06 10.08 -5.02
CA TRP A 68 -9.38 9.48 -6.14
C TRP A 68 -9.78 10.30 -7.36
N ASN A 69 -8.81 10.76 -8.16
CA ASN A 69 -9.13 11.45 -9.40
C ASN A 69 -10.08 10.53 -10.18
N GLU A 70 -11.36 10.90 -10.23
CA GLU A 70 -12.35 10.07 -10.88
C GLU A 70 -11.96 10.00 -12.35
N PRO A 71 -11.65 8.80 -12.89
CA PRO A 71 -11.36 8.67 -14.29
C PRO A 71 -12.60 9.16 -15.04
N SER A 72 -12.41 9.97 -16.09
CA SER A 72 -13.54 10.47 -16.86
C SER A 72 -14.39 9.31 -17.39
N MET A 73 -15.70 9.52 -17.54
CA MET A 73 -16.58 8.52 -18.14
C MET A 73 -16.12 8.06 -19.52
N ALA A 74 -15.40 8.93 -20.25
CA ALA A 74 -14.74 8.57 -21.50
C ALA A 74 -13.57 7.60 -21.28
N ALA A 75 -12.72 7.82 -20.27
CA ALA A 75 -11.62 6.92 -19.91
C ALA A 75 -12.14 5.55 -19.45
N ILE A 76 -13.18 5.51 -18.62
CA ILE A 76 -13.79 4.26 -18.14
C ILE A 76 -14.36 3.43 -19.30
N ARG A 77 -15.01 4.08 -20.28
CA ARG A 77 -15.57 3.40 -21.45
C ARG A 77 -14.51 2.92 -22.46
N THR A 78 -13.34 3.54 -22.46
CA THR A 78 -12.29 3.26 -23.45
C THR A 78 -11.27 2.25 -22.94
N VAL A 79 -11.01 2.22 -21.63
CA VAL A 79 -10.02 1.32 -21.02
C VAL A 79 -10.70 0.01 -20.63
N GLY A 80 -10.48 -1.03 -21.43
CA GLY A 80 -10.89 -2.40 -21.09
C GLY A 80 -10.04 -2.99 -19.96
N TYR A 81 -10.58 -3.99 -19.27
CA TYR A 81 -9.81 -4.79 -18.32
C TYR A 81 -8.71 -5.56 -19.05
N ALA A 82 -7.50 -5.49 -18.52
CA ALA A 82 -6.35 -6.26 -18.99
C ALA A 82 -5.59 -6.82 -17.79
N GLU A 83 -4.98 -8.00 -17.96
CA GLU A 83 -4.05 -8.54 -16.96
C GLU A 83 -2.87 -7.58 -16.79
N GLY A 84 -2.32 -7.46 -15.57
CA GLY A 84 -1.25 -6.50 -15.28
C GLY A 84 -0.01 -6.63 -16.16
N SER A 85 0.29 -7.83 -16.66
CA SER A 85 1.36 -8.10 -17.62
C SER A 85 1.10 -7.50 -19.02
N GLN A 86 -0.17 -7.27 -19.36
CA GLN A 86 -0.63 -6.72 -20.63
C GLN A 86 -0.89 -5.21 -20.54
N ILE A 87 -0.82 -4.62 -19.34
CA ILE A 87 -0.94 -3.17 -19.15
C ILE A 87 0.40 -2.51 -19.49
N GLY A 88 0.42 -1.72 -20.56
CA GLY A 88 1.55 -0.88 -20.90
C GLY A 88 1.69 0.30 -19.94
N PHE A 89 2.61 0.22 -18.98
CA PHE A 89 2.94 1.32 -18.07
C PHE A 89 3.87 2.39 -18.69
N THR A 90 4.16 2.28 -19.98
CA THR A 90 4.86 3.33 -20.73
C THR A 90 3.99 4.59 -20.73
N LYS A 91 4.50 5.67 -20.13
CA LYS A 91 3.79 6.93 -19.84
C LYS A 91 2.79 7.30 -20.94
N ALA A 92 1.54 7.53 -20.54
CA ALA A 92 0.55 8.20 -21.39
C ALA A 92 1.18 9.47 -21.97
N GLN A 93 1.13 9.59 -23.30
CA GLN A 93 1.85 10.55 -24.13
C GLN A 93 2.09 11.90 -23.43
N ARG A 94 3.29 12.11 -22.88
CA ARG A 94 3.86 13.45 -22.91
C ARG A 94 4.02 13.77 -24.39
N LYS A 95 3.38 14.84 -24.88
CA LYS A 95 3.89 15.58 -26.04
C LYS A 95 5.33 15.97 -25.71
N ARG A 96 6.27 15.09 -26.03
CA ARG A 96 7.70 15.38 -25.95
C ARG A 96 7.96 16.29 -27.15
N SER A 97 8.10 17.59 -26.90
CA SER A 97 8.90 18.43 -27.79
C SER A 97 10.25 17.72 -27.95
N ALA A 98 10.65 17.55 -29.20
CA ALA A 98 11.81 16.78 -29.59
C ALA A 98 13.06 17.28 -28.86
N ASP A 99 13.58 16.46 -27.95
CA ASP A 99 14.98 16.50 -27.56
C ASP A 99 15.48 15.06 -27.44
N GLY A 100 16.54 14.80 -28.21
CA GLY A 100 17.01 13.48 -28.60
C GLY A 100 17.52 12.65 -27.43
N CYS A 101 16.71 11.68 -27.02
CA CYS A 101 17.20 10.42 -26.46
C CYS A 101 16.27 9.34 -27.00
N GLY A 102 16.77 8.55 -27.96
CA GLY A 102 15.99 7.53 -28.65
C GLY A 102 15.37 6.57 -27.64
N ASP A 103 14.05 6.43 -27.68
CA ASP A 103 13.34 5.39 -26.94
C ASP A 103 13.85 4.03 -27.44
N LEU A 104 14.62 3.31 -26.61
CA LEU A 104 14.94 1.91 -26.87
C LEU A 104 13.62 1.12 -26.94
N PRO A 105 13.47 0.19 -27.90
CA PRO A 105 12.27 -0.64 -27.98
C PRO A 105 12.09 -1.41 -26.67
N PRO A 106 10.84 -1.64 -26.22
CA PRO A 106 10.58 -2.42 -25.03
C PRO A 106 11.22 -3.79 -25.18
N VAL A 107 12.20 -4.09 -24.33
CA VAL A 107 12.85 -5.40 -24.29
C VAL A 107 11.78 -6.41 -23.91
N LYS A 108 11.41 -7.28 -24.85
CA LYS A 108 10.51 -8.41 -24.60
C LYS A 108 11.29 -9.47 -23.81
N ILE A 109 11.37 -9.30 -22.50
CA ILE A 109 11.94 -10.33 -21.63
C ILE A 109 10.90 -11.47 -21.58
N PRO A 110 11.24 -12.70 -22.01
CA PRO A 110 10.32 -13.82 -21.89
C PRO A 110 10.03 -14.09 -20.41
N PRO A 111 8.80 -14.52 -20.07
CA PRO A 111 8.50 -14.90 -18.70
C PRO A 111 9.44 -16.03 -18.26
N PRO A 112 9.90 -16.02 -16.99
CA PRO A 112 10.77 -17.06 -16.49
C PRO A 112 10.08 -18.42 -16.55
N THR A 113 10.85 -19.44 -16.89
CA THR A 113 10.39 -20.82 -16.92
C THR A 113 10.10 -21.34 -15.49
N PRO A 114 9.24 -22.36 -15.32
CA PRO A 114 8.95 -22.93 -14.01
C PRO A 114 10.20 -23.45 -13.28
N ASP A 115 11.19 -23.95 -14.02
CA ASP A 115 12.46 -24.45 -13.49
C ASP A 115 13.35 -23.31 -12.99
N GLU A 116 13.38 -22.18 -13.70
CA GLU A 116 14.08 -20.96 -13.26
C GLU A 116 13.45 -20.40 -11.98
N CYS A 117 12.12 -20.36 -11.90
CA CYS A 117 11.40 -19.96 -10.69
C CYS A 117 11.73 -20.87 -9.50
N THR A 118 11.75 -22.19 -9.73
CA THR A 118 12.10 -23.17 -8.69
C THR A 118 13.54 -23.02 -8.22
N THR A 119 14.46 -22.77 -9.15
CA THR A 119 15.87 -22.48 -8.84
C THR A 119 16.00 -21.21 -7.99
N LEU A 120 15.31 -20.14 -8.38
CA LEU A 120 15.26 -18.88 -7.61
C LEU A 120 14.72 -19.11 -6.19
N TYR A 121 13.60 -19.82 -6.06
CA TYR A 121 13.00 -20.14 -4.77
C TYR A 121 13.94 -20.98 -3.89
N SER A 122 14.65 -21.95 -4.47
CA SER A 122 15.65 -22.72 -3.73
C SER A 122 16.80 -21.84 -3.25
N MET A 123 17.35 -20.97 -4.10
CA MET A 123 18.43 -20.05 -3.73
C MET A 123 18.02 -19.12 -2.58
N LEU A 124 16.85 -18.49 -2.71
CA LEU A 124 16.30 -17.61 -1.69
C LEU A 124 16.06 -18.36 -0.37
N HIS A 125 15.57 -19.61 -0.41
CA HIS A 125 15.33 -20.40 0.78
C HIS A 125 16.64 -20.81 1.50
N SER A 126 17.69 -21.10 0.74
CA SER A 126 19.00 -21.46 1.26
C SER A 126 19.77 -20.26 1.83
N SER A 127 19.59 -19.06 1.28
CA SER A 127 20.27 -17.85 1.76
C SER A 127 19.77 -17.38 3.14
N GLU A 128 18.55 -17.74 3.55
CA GLU A 128 17.98 -17.34 4.86
C GLU A 128 18.77 -17.89 6.07
N GLY A 129 19.58 -18.93 5.89
CA GLY A 129 20.36 -19.54 6.97
C GLY A 129 21.78 -18.99 7.16
N THR A 130 22.25 -18.12 6.26
CA THR A 130 23.65 -17.63 6.25
C THR A 130 23.83 -16.34 7.05
N GLU A 131 22.75 -15.62 7.34
CA GLU A 131 22.79 -14.35 8.06
C GLU A 131 22.68 -14.55 9.58
N LYS A 132 23.35 -13.66 10.35
CA LYS A 132 23.30 -13.65 11.83
C LYS A 132 21.87 -13.54 12.39
N GLN A 133 20.93 -13.05 11.59
CA GLN A 133 19.50 -13.09 11.85
C GLN A 133 18.79 -13.62 10.60
N PRO A 134 18.05 -14.73 10.67
CA PRO A 134 17.35 -15.27 9.52
C PRO A 134 16.17 -14.35 9.14
N VAL A 135 16.32 -13.60 8.06
CA VAL A 135 15.23 -12.80 7.48
C VAL A 135 14.36 -13.72 6.62
N LYS A 136 13.11 -13.87 7.02
CA LYS A 136 12.11 -14.70 6.36
C LYS A 136 11.51 -13.96 5.16
N SER A 137 11.70 -14.47 3.94
CA SER A 137 11.09 -13.92 2.73
C SER A 137 9.58 -14.15 2.68
N SER A 138 8.78 -13.09 2.81
CA SER A 138 7.31 -13.16 2.86
C SER A 138 6.67 -13.89 1.67
N ILE A 139 7.31 -13.89 0.50
CA ILE A 139 6.85 -14.62 -0.68
C ILE A 139 6.68 -16.12 -0.43
N PHE A 140 7.47 -16.72 0.47
CA PHE A 140 7.35 -18.15 0.80
C PHE A 140 6.11 -18.48 1.61
N SER A 141 5.37 -17.50 2.13
CA SER A 141 4.07 -17.75 2.78
C SER A 141 3.00 -18.28 1.83
N VAL A 142 3.13 -17.99 0.53
CA VAL A 142 2.15 -18.39 -0.50
C VAL A 142 2.68 -19.44 -1.47
N ILE A 143 3.99 -19.73 -1.46
CA ILE A 143 4.60 -20.73 -2.35
C ILE A 143 4.44 -22.13 -1.74
N PRO A 144 3.77 -23.08 -2.42
CA PRO A 144 3.64 -24.47 -1.98
C PRO A 144 5.01 -25.11 -1.72
N GLY A 145 5.10 -25.93 -0.67
CA GLY A 145 6.37 -26.58 -0.27
C GLY A 145 7.26 -25.72 0.64
N HIS A 146 7.26 -24.40 0.49
CA HIS A 146 8.08 -23.48 1.29
C HIS A 146 7.31 -22.80 2.44
N ALA A 147 5.97 -22.82 2.41
CA ALA A 147 5.10 -22.16 3.38
C ALA A 147 5.11 -22.74 4.81
N LYS A 148 5.72 -23.92 5.04
CA LYS A 148 5.75 -24.59 6.36
C LYS A 148 6.30 -23.70 7.50
N ARG A 149 7.15 -22.72 7.18
CA ARG A 149 7.75 -21.79 8.16
C ARG A 149 6.86 -20.57 8.51
N TYR A 150 5.75 -20.39 7.80
CA TYR A 150 4.84 -19.23 7.90
C TYR A 150 3.48 -19.61 8.50
N ILE A 151 3.44 -20.69 9.29
CA ILE A 151 2.23 -21.12 9.98
C ILE A 151 1.80 -19.98 10.94
N PRO A 152 0.59 -19.41 10.78
CA PRO A 152 0.08 -18.39 11.69
C PRO A 152 0.05 -18.93 13.11
N ARG A 153 0.41 -18.09 14.10
CA ARG A 153 0.32 -18.47 15.53
C ARG A 153 -1.08 -18.92 15.93
N ALA A 154 -2.12 -18.42 15.26
CA ALA A 154 -3.49 -18.87 15.46
C ALA A 154 -3.68 -20.38 15.24
N VAL A 155 -2.91 -21.01 14.35
CA VAL A 155 -2.94 -22.46 14.11
C VAL A 155 -2.22 -23.24 15.23
N GLN A 156 -1.36 -22.57 16.01
CA GLN A 156 -0.70 -23.17 17.18
C GLN A 156 -1.57 -23.11 18.43
N LEU A 157 -2.68 -22.38 18.38
CA LEU A 157 -3.67 -22.38 19.45
C LEU A 157 -4.54 -23.64 19.31
N ASN A 158 -4.94 -24.22 20.44
CA ASN A 158 -5.95 -25.29 20.48
C ASN A 158 -7.34 -24.69 20.23
N ILE A 159 -7.51 -24.01 19.09
CA ILE A 159 -8.80 -23.47 18.66
C ILE A 159 -9.52 -24.47 17.74
N PRO A 160 -10.86 -24.50 17.75
CA PRO A 160 -11.61 -25.30 16.80
C PRO A 160 -11.23 -24.97 15.36
N ALA A 161 -11.27 -25.98 14.50
CA ALA A 161 -11.06 -25.80 13.08
C ALA A 161 -12.03 -24.74 12.51
N PRO A 162 -11.56 -23.81 11.65
CA PRO A 162 -12.42 -22.80 11.10
C PRO A 162 -13.50 -23.43 10.19
N LEU A 163 -14.70 -22.85 10.19
CA LEU A 163 -15.83 -23.32 9.37
C LEU A 163 -15.50 -23.37 7.87
N SER A 164 -14.49 -22.62 7.41
CA SER A 164 -13.99 -22.68 6.03
C SER A 164 -13.47 -24.07 5.64
N GLN A 165 -13.03 -24.90 6.58
CA GLN A 165 -12.63 -26.29 6.29
C GLN A 165 -13.82 -27.19 5.93
N MET A 166 -15.04 -26.79 6.27
CA MET A 166 -16.26 -27.52 5.92
C MET A 166 -16.62 -27.33 4.44
N TYR A 167 -15.96 -26.39 3.75
CA TYR A 167 -16.13 -26.17 2.32
C TYR A 167 -15.59 -27.37 1.53
N LYS A 168 -16.48 -28.05 0.80
CA LYS A 168 -16.14 -29.11 -0.13
C LYS A 168 -16.53 -28.68 -1.54
N PRO A 169 -15.59 -28.60 -2.50
CA PRO A 169 -15.89 -28.15 -3.86
C PRO A 169 -16.89 -29.08 -4.57
N GLN A 170 -16.97 -30.36 -4.17
CA GLN A 170 -17.96 -31.31 -4.69
C GLN A 170 -19.41 -30.92 -4.35
N HIS A 171 -19.63 -30.06 -3.34
CA HIS A 171 -20.97 -29.62 -2.95
C HIS A 171 -21.52 -28.52 -3.87
N ARG A 172 -20.68 -27.93 -4.73
CA ARG A 172 -21.10 -26.87 -5.66
C ARG A 172 -22.04 -27.37 -6.76
N SER A 173 -22.01 -28.67 -7.06
CA SER A 173 -22.85 -29.30 -8.07
C SER A 173 -24.12 -29.95 -7.51
N LEU A 174 -24.35 -29.89 -6.20
CA LEU A 174 -25.51 -30.50 -5.55
C LEU A 174 -26.74 -29.59 -5.62
N SER A 175 -27.92 -30.21 -5.59
CA SER A 175 -29.19 -29.49 -5.48
C SER A 175 -29.39 -28.90 -4.08
N HIS A 176 -30.31 -27.93 -3.98
CA HIS A 176 -30.63 -27.27 -2.70
C HIS A 176 -31.06 -28.26 -1.61
N GLN A 177 -31.87 -29.26 -1.94
CA GLN A 177 -32.34 -30.26 -0.99
C GLN A 177 -31.19 -31.13 -0.45
N GLU A 178 -30.27 -31.54 -1.31
CA GLU A 178 -29.10 -32.33 -0.91
C GLU A 178 -28.11 -31.53 -0.06
N LEU A 179 -27.94 -30.23 -0.36
CA LEU A 179 -27.14 -29.31 0.46
C LEU A 179 -27.75 -29.11 1.84
N GLN A 180 -29.07 -28.97 1.91
CA GLN A 180 -29.77 -28.78 3.18
C GLN A 180 -29.64 -30.00 4.08
N ALA A 181 -29.88 -31.21 3.56
CA ALA A 181 -29.71 -32.46 4.29
C ALA A 181 -28.27 -32.63 4.83
N LYS A 182 -27.26 -32.30 4.01
CA LYS A 182 -25.85 -32.31 4.44
C LYS A 182 -25.54 -31.25 5.48
N SER A 183 -26.16 -30.08 5.41
CA SER A 183 -25.96 -29.03 6.41
C SER A 183 -26.53 -29.44 7.77
N GLU A 184 -27.68 -30.12 7.79
CA GLU A 184 -28.30 -30.65 9.00
C GLU A 184 -27.47 -31.77 9.62
N GLU A 185 -27.00 -32.73 8.80
CA GLU A 185 -26.07 -33.78 9.25
C GLU A 185 -24.84 -33.18 9.95
N VAL A 186 -24.22 -32.20 9.31
CA VAL A 186 -23.03 -31.55 9.84
C VAL A 186 -23.34 -30.75 11.11
N PHE A 187 -24.48 -30.06 11.17
CA PHE A 187 -24.90 -29.31 12.35
C PHE A 187 -25.17 -30.24 13.54
N THR A 188 -25.79 -31.40 13.32
CA THR A 188 -26.03 -32.39 14.38
C THR A 188 -24.75 -33.04 14.91
N GLY A 189 -23.70 -33.12 14.08
CA GLY A 189 -22.39 -33.64 14.47
C GLY A 189 -21.49 -32.62 15.19
N LEU A 190 -21.86 -31.33 15.23
CA LEU A 190 -21.09 -30.31 15.93
C LEU A 190 -21.44 -30.33 17.42
N SER A 191 -20.47 -30.69 18.25
CA SER A 191 -20.55 -30.58 19.71
C SER A 191 -19.54 -29.55 20.21
N ILE A 192 -19.97 -28.64 21.07
CA ILE A 192 -19.08 -27.70 21.77
C ILE A 192 -18.49 -28.42 22.98
N THR A 193 -17.17 -28.49 23.11
CA THR A 193 -16.50 -29.04 24.30
C THR A 193 -16.35 -27.96 25.37
N GLU A 194 -16.23 -28.35 26.65
CA GLU A 194 -16.12 -27.38 27.77
C GLU A 194 -14.88 -26.47 27.68
N GLU A 195 -13.91 -26.78 26.83
CA GLU A 195 -12.74 -25.93 26.60
C GLU A 195 -12.99 -24.76 25.63
N GLN A 196 -14.20 -24.64 25.05
CA GLN A 196 -14.61 -23.64 24.05
C GLN A 196 -15.78 -22.78 24.55
#